data_AF-A0A069E4W4-F1
#
_entry.id   AF-A0A069E4W4-F1
#
_cell.length_a   1.000
_cell.length_b   1.000
_cell.length_c   1.000
_cell.angle_alpha   90.00
_cell.angle_beta   90.00
_cell.angle_gamma   90.00
#
_symmetry.space_group_name_H-M   'P 1'
#
loop_
_entity.id
_entity.type
_entity.pdbx_description
1 polymer ?
#
loop_
_entity_poly.entity_id
_entity_poly.type
_entity_poly.pdbx_seq_one_letter_code
_entity_poly.pdbx_strand_id
1 'polypeptide(L)'
;MSQPNSSELIVLKHLWSAGPQSAREVHQAVGPGQGWKPSTTRTVIARMEEKGWVERQDMHGMAVFSAVLDRTATLGGLVRHLARQVLDMDGPIPAALFAESPHLSDAELDELDAIINAAEDETKGGKS
;
A
#
# COMPACT_ATOMS: atom_id res chain seq x y z
N MET A 1 14.06 -1.28 3.68
CA MET A 1 13.05 -0.61 4.53
C MET A 1 12.09 -1.67 5.06
N SER A 2 11.61 -1.52 6.29
CA SER A 2 10.57 -2.41 6.83
C SER A 2 9.26 -2.20 6.09
N GLN A 3 8.42 -3.23 5.98
CA GLN A 3 7.10 -3.12 5.35
C GLN A 3 6.09 -2.47 6.32
N PRO A 4 5.08 -1.74 5.82
CA PRO A 4 4.00 -1.25 6.66
C PRO A 4 3.23 -2.38 7.34
N ASN A 5 2.97 -2.24 8.63
CA ASN A 5 2.04 -3.14 9.31
C ASN A 5 0.59 -2.80 8.95
N SER A 6 -0.36 -3.61 9.41
CA SER A 6 -1.79 -3.46 9.08
C SER A 6 -2.35 -2.08 9.44
N SER A 7 -2.01 -1.53 10.61
CA SER A 7 -2.48 -0.22 11.05
C SER A 7 -1.91 0.92 10.19
N GLU A 8 -0.63 0.83 9.85
CA GLU A 8 0.05 1.81 9.00
C GLU A 8 -0.49 1.76 7.57
N LEU A 9 -0.76 0.56 7.06
CA LEU A 9 -1.34 0.35 5.73
C LEU A 9 -2.78 0.89 5.63
N ILE A 10 -3.58 0.79 6.69
CA ILE A 10 -4.92 1.41 6.73
C ILE A 10 -4.82 2.93 6.54
N VAL A 11 -3.88 3.58 7.23
CA VAL A 11 -3.66 5.04 7.11
C VAL A 11 -3.10 5.40 5.73
N LEU A 12 -2.12 4.66 5.21
CA LEU A 12 -1.57 4.88 3.86
C LEU A 12 -2.64 4.76 2.78
N LYS A 13 -3.47 3.71 2.83
CA LYS A 13 -4.58 3.50 1.88
C LYS A 13 -5.53 4.69 1.85
N HIS A 14 -5.86 5.23 3.02
CA HIS A 14 -6.69 6.41 3.13
C HIS A 14 -6.00 7.65 2.54
N LEU A 15 -4.75 7.93 2.90
CA LEU A 15 -4.00 9.09 2.41
C LEU A 15 -3.75 9.05 0.90
N TRP A 16 -3.53 7.87 0.30
CA TRP A 16 -3.42 7.74 -1.16
C TRP A 16 -4.72 8.11 -1.89
N SER A 17 -5.88 7.86 -1.27
CA SER A 17 -7.18 8.17 -1.89
C SER A 17 -7.65 9.59 -1.59
N ALA A 18 -7.45 10.08 -0.38
CA ALA A 18 -7.98 11.35 0.10
C ALA A 18 -6.99 12.52 -0.05
N GLY A 19 -5.72 12.22 -0.31
CA GLY A 19 -4.65 13.21 -0.34
C GLY A 19 -4.20 13.66 1.05
N PRO A 20 -3.50 14.80 1.15
CA PRO A 20 -2.99 15.34 2.41
C PRO A 20 -4.14 15.62 3.39
N GLN A 21 -4.04 15.10 4.62
CA GLN A 21 -5.07 15.28 5.65
C GLN A 21 -4.50 15.48 7.05
N SER A 22 -5.22 16.21 7.89
CA SER A 22 -4.91 16.31 9.32
C SER A 22 -5.11 14.98 10.03
N ALA A 23 -4.43 14.78 11.16
CA ALA A 23 -4.62 13.58 11.98
C ALA A 23 -6.07 13.39 12.47
N ARG A 24 -6.84 14.49 12.57
CA ARG A 24 -8.26 14.44 12.92
C ARG A 24 -9.10 13.88 11.78
N GLU A 25 -8.87 14.33 10.54
CA GLU A 25 -9.60 13.86 9.37
C GLU A 25 -9.29 12.39 9.09
N VAL A 26 -8.01 12.00 9.16
CA VAL A 26 -7.60 10.58 9.10
C VAL A 26 -8.34 9.77 10.16
N HIS A 27 -8.38 10.26 11.41
CA HIS A 27 -9.09 9.56 12.48
C HIS A 27 -10.58 9.43 12.21
N GLN A 28 -11.25 10.48 11.72
CA GLN A 28 -12.67 10.42 11.41
C GLN A 28 -12.97 9.40 10.31
N ALA A 29 -12.09 9.27 9.32
CA ALA A 29 -12.26 8.34 8.22
C ALA A 29 -11.99 6.87 8.62
N VAL A 30 -10.88 6.58 9.29
CA VAL A 30 -10.45 5.19 9.54
C VAL A 30 -10.65 4.72 10.97
N GLY A 31 -10.64 5.64 11.94
CA GLY A 31 -10.64 5.31 13.37
C GLY A 31 -11.85 4.51 13.85
N PRO A 32 -13.10 4.95 13.58
CA PRO A 32 -14.30 4.23 13.99
C PRO A 32 -14.35 2.79 13.49
N GLY A 33 -13.99 2.54 12.23
CA GLY A 33 -14.00 1.20 11.64
C GLY A 33 -12.99 0.24 12.28
N GLN A 34 -11.96 0.77 12.96
CA GLN A 34 -10.96 -0.02 13.67
C GLN A 34 -11.12 0.00 15.20
N GLY A 35 -12.14 0.68 15.72
CA GLY A 35 -12.32 0.88 17.17
C GLY A 35 -11.20 1.71 17.82
N TRP A 36 -10.49 2.53 17.05
CA TRP A 36 -9.38 3.32 17.56
C TRP A 36 -9.87 4.55 18.33
N LYS A 37 -9.11 4.95 19.35
CA LYS A 37 -9.24 6.28 19.96
C LYS A 37 -8.47 7.31 19.10
N PRO A 38 -8.79 8.61 19.17
CA PRO A 38 -8.03 9.65 18.45
C PRO A 38 -6.52 9.63 18.75
N SER A 39 -6.14 9.27 19.98
CA SER A 39 -4.73 9.13 20.37
C SER A 39 -4.03 8.00 19.61
N THR A 40 -4.71 6.87 19.37
CA THR A 40 -4.16 5.74 18.61
C THR A 40 -3.83 6.17 17.18
N THR A 41 -4.74 6.85 16.50
CA THR A 41 -4.48 7.36 15.14
C THR A 41 -3.27 8.30 15.12
N ARG A 42 -3.16 9.23 16.09
CA ARG A 42 -2.00 10.11 16.20
C ARG A 42 -0.69 9.34 16.41
N THR A 43 -0.69 8.33 17.28
CA THR A 43 0.49 7.50 17.51
C THR A 43 0.91 6.73 16.25
N VAL A 44 -0.05 6.22 15.47
CA VAL A 44 0.24 5.54 14.19
C VAL A 44 0.87 6.51 13.19
N ILE A 45 0.26 7.71 13.00
CA ILE A 45 0.80 8.73 12.09
C ILE A 45 2.20 9.18 12.52
N ALA A 46 2.43 9.42 13.82
CA ALA A 46 3.74 9.83 14.33
C ALA A 46 4.83 8.78 14.04
N ARG A 47 4.52 7.49 14.24
CA ARG A 47 5.46 6.41 13.88
C ARG A 47 5.73 6.33 12.38
N MET A 48 4.72 6.60 11.55
CA MET A 48 4.89 6.64 10.10
C MET A 48 5.73 7.84 9.67
N GLU A 49 5.60 8.99 10.34
CA GLU A 49 6.43 10.18 10.13
C GLU A 49 7.89 9.90 10.53
N GLU A 50 8.13 9.29 11.70
CA GLU A 50 9.47 8.86 12.14
C GLU A 50 10.14 7.88 11.15
N LYS A 51 9.35 7.04 10.49
CA LYS A 51 9.82 6.11 9.45
C LYS A 51 10.02 6.78 8.08
N GLY A 52 9.61 8.03 7.90
CA GLY A 52 9.64 8.75 6.63
C GLY A 52 8.60 8.26 5.61
N TRP A 53 7.51 7.62 6.06
CA TRP A 53 6.46 7.10 5.18
C TRP A 53 5.34 8.09 4.92
N VAL A 54 5.21 9.07 5.82
CA VAL A 54 4.38 10.25 5.62
C VAL A 54 5.22 11.49 5.87
N GLU A 55 4.89 12.56 5.17
CA GLU A 55 5.46 13.87 5.38
C GLU A 55 4.44 14.75 6.10
N ARG A 56 4.90 15.49 7.10
CA ARG A 56 4.12 16.52 7.78
C ARG A 56 4.37 17.88 7.12
N GLN A 57 3.29 18.59 6.82
CA GLN A 57 3.29 19.95 6.33
C GLN A 57 2.39 20.82 7.21
N ASP A 58 2.80 22.04 7.53
CA ASP A 58 1.95 22.98 8.25
C ASP A 58 1.16 23.84 7.24
N MET A 59 -0.16 23.62 7.18
CA MET A 59 -1.08 24.37 6.33
C MET A 59 -1.99 25.23 7.20
N HIS A 60 -1.85 26.56 7.10
CA HIS A 60 -2.64 27.52 7.91
C HIS A 60 -2.61 27.25 9.43
N GLY A 61 -1.46 26.83 9.96
CA GLY A 61 -1.29 26.52 11.38
C GLY A 61 -1.83 25.15 11.81
N MET A 62 -2.22 24.30 10.85
CA MET A 62 -2.63 22.92 11.08
C MET A 62 -1.63 21.94 10.45
N ALA A 63 -1.23 20.93 11.22
CA ALA A 63 -0.42 19.83 10.70
C ALA A 63 -1.27 18.93 9.80
N VAL A 64 -0.84 18.80 8.54
CA VAL A 64 -1.40 17.95 7.51
C VAL A 64 -0.37 16.92 7.13
N PHE A 65 -0.79 15.68 6.90
CA PHE A 65 0.07 14.55 6.60
C PHE A 65 -0.26 14.00 5.22
N SER A 66 0.76 13.75 4.41
CA SER A 66 0.64 13.13 3.08
C SER A 66 1.48 11.86 3.00
N ALA A 67 1.03 10.88 2.22
CA ALA A 67 1.82 9.66 2.02
C ALA A 67 3.04 9.94 1.13
N VAL A 68 4.22 9.57 1.61
CA VAL A 68 5.49 9.64 0.85
C VAL A 68 5.71 8.35 0.06
N LEU A 69 5.25 7.22 0.60
CA LEU A 69 5.38 5.94 -0.07
C LEU A 69 4.50 5.86 -1.31
N ASP A 70 5.09 5.39 -2.42
CA ASP A 70 4.35 5.07 -3.62
C ASP A 70 3.40 3.87 -3.39
N ARG A 71 2.15 4.02 -3.85
CA ARG A 71 1.10 3.02 -3.64
C ARG A 71 1.45 1.69 -4.31
N THR A 72 1.81 1.73 -5.59
CA THR A 72 2.02 0.53 -6.40
C THR A 72 3.26 -0.24 -5.95
N ALA A 73 4.36 0.47 -5.70
CA ALA A 73 5.60 -0.12 -5.19
C ALA A 73 5.41 -0.76 -3.81
N THR A 74 4.67 -0.09 -2.92
CA THR A 74 4.38 -0.61 -1.56
C THR A 74 3.54 -1.88 -1.63
N LEU A 75 2.42 -1.87 -2.37
CA LEU A 75 1.56 -3.04 -2.49
C LEU A 75 2.27 -4.20 -3.18
N GLY A 76 3.00 -3.95 -4.26
CA GLY A 76 3.83 -4.98 -4.92
C GLY A 76 4.90 -5.56 -3.99
N GLY A 77 5.48 -4.73 -3.12
CA GLY A 77 6.41 -5.18 -2.07
C GLY A 77 5.77 -6.12 -1.05
N LEU A 78 4.55 -5.82 -0.60
CA LEU A 78 3.79 -6.66 0.31
C LEU A 78 3.43 -8.02 -0.31
N VAL A 79 2.97 -8.04 -1.57
CA VAL A 79 2.66 -9.28 -2.30
C VAL A 79 3.91 -10.16 -2.45
N ARG A 80 5.05 -9.56 -2.85
CA ARG A 80 6.33 -10.29 -2.91
C ARG A 80 6.77 -10.83 -1.56
N HIS A 81 6.58 -10.06 -0.49
CA HIS A 81 6.90 -10.51 0.87
C HIS A 81 6.04 -11.72 1.27
N LEU A 82 4.73 -11.67 1.02
CA LEU A 82 3.82 -12.79 1.27
C LEU A 82 4.26 -14.04 0.50
N ALA A 83 4.47 -13.92 -0.81
CA ALA A 83 4.86 -15.04 -1.66
C ALA A 83 6.18 -15.71 -1.20
N ARG A 84 7.19 -14.91 -0.87
CA ARG A 84 8.53 -15.42 -0.54
C ARG A 84 8.74 -15.82 0.92
N GLN A 85 8.02 -15.22 1.86
CA GLN A 85 8.29 -15.38 3.30
C GLN A 85 7.20 -16.13 4.04
N VAL A 86 6.00 -16.21 3.47
CA VAL A 86 4.87 -16.94 4.07
C VAL A 86 4.55 -18.19 3.28
N LEU A 87 4.69 -18.13 1.94
CA LEU A 87 4.35 -19.24 1.05
C LEU A 87 5.59 -19.98 0.50
N ASP A 88 6.81 -19.59 0.89
CA ASP A 88 8.09 -20.18 0.46
C ASP A 88 8.22 -20.37 -1.07
N MET A 89 7.77 -19.37 -1.84
CA MET A 89 7.80 -19.41 -3.30
C MET A 89 9.05 -18.72 -3.84
N ASP A 90 9.88 -19.47 -4.56
CA ASP A 90 11.12 -18.97 -5.18
C ASP A 90 10.94 -18.49 -6.64
N GLY A 91 9.76 -18.71 -7.24
CA GLY A 91 9.44 -18.40 -8.64
C GLY A 91 8.52 -17.18 -8.84
N PRO A 92 8.10 -16.88 -10.09
CA PRO A 92 7.08 -15.87 -10.36
C PRO A 92 5.78 -16.20 -9.62
N ILE A 93 5.07 -15.16 -9.16
CA ILE A 93 3.84 -15.31 -8.37
C ILE A 93 2.74 -15.86 -9.29
N PRO A 94 2.23 -17.09 -9.07
CA PRO A 94 1.24 -17.69 -9.96
C PRO A 94 -0.06 -16.90 -9.94
N ALA A 95 -0.62 -16.65 -11.13
CA ALA A 95 -1.92 -15.99 -11.29
C ALA A 95 -3.04 -16.70 -10.50
N ALA A 96 -2.92 -18.01 -10.29
CA ALA A 96 -3.86 -18.82 -9.51
C ALA A 96 -4.05 -18.34 -8.05
N LEU A 97 -3.07 -17.67 -7.43
CA LEU A 97 -3.23 -17.08 -6.09
C LEU A 97 -4.28 -15.96 -6.05
N PHE A 98 -4.60 -15.39 -7.20
CA PHE A 98 -5.56 -14.30 -7.36
C PHE A 98 -6.93 -14.80 -7.85
N ALA A 99 -7.02 -16.03 -8.37
CA ALA A 99 -8.21 -16.57 -9.01
C ALA A 99 -9.45 -16.71 -8.09
N GLU A 100 -9.26 -16.80 -6.77
CA GLU A 100 -10.36 -16.87 -5.80
C GLU A 100 -10.68 -15.52 -5.14
N SER A 101 -10.01 -14.43 -5.55
CA SER A 101 -10.31 -13.11 -5.02
C SER A 101 -11.68 -12.65 -5.55
N PRO A 102 -12.69 -12.42 -4.69
CA PRO A 102 -14.02 -11.99 -5.13
C PRO A 102 -14.07 -10.56 -5.73
N HIS A 103 -12.89 -9.94 -5.91
CA HIS A 103 -12.70 -8.58 -6.40
C HIS A 103 -11.85 -8.53 -7.67
N LEU A 104 -11.60 -9.67 -8.34
CA LEU A 104 -11.01 -9.68 -9.66
C LEU A 104 -12.10 -10.00 -10.68
N SER A 105 -12.51 -8.95 -11.39
CA SER A 105 -13.31 -9.08 -12.59
C SER A 105 -12.50 -9.69 -13.73
N ASP A 106 -13.17 -10.26 -14.73
CA ASP A 106 -12.52 -10.80 -15.93
C ASP A 106 -11.62 -9.75 -16.61
N ALA A 107 -12.02 -8.47 -16.56
CA ALA A 107 -11.24 -7.36 -17.10
C ALA A 107 -9.94 -7.08 -16.31
N GLU A 108 -9.95 -7.25 -14.99
CA GLU A 108 -8.74 -7.10 -14.17
C GLU A 108 -7.79 -8.28 -14.32
N LEU A 109 -8.32 -9.48 -14.63
CA LEU A 109 -7.51 -10.64 -15.01
C LEU A 109 -6.83 -10.41 -16.36
N ASP A 110 -7.56 -9.90 -17.36
CA ASP A 110 -7.00 -9.55 -18.68
C ASP A 110 -5.91 -8.46 -18.57
N GLU A 111 -6.12 -7.46 -17.71
CA GLU A 111 -5.11 -6.42 -17.44
C GLU A 111 -3.88 -7.00 -16.74
N LEU A 112 -4.07 -7.91 -15.80
CA LEU A 112 -2.98 -8.59 -15.11
C LEU A 112 -2.15 -9.44 -16.08
N ASP A 113 -2.82 -10.19 -16.97
CA ASP A 113 -2.16 -10.97 -18.02
C ASP A 113 -1.38 -10.06 -19.00
N ALA A 114 -1.93 -8.89 -19.35
CA ALA A 114 -1.22 -7.93 -20.19
C ALA A 114 0.05 -7.38 -19.52
N ILE A 115 0.00 -7.07 -18.22
CA ILE A 115 1.16 -6.60 -17.45
C ILE A 115 2.23 -7.70 -17.31
N ILE A 116 1.82 -8.94 -17.03
CA ILE A 116 2.74 -10.09 -16.91
C ILE A 116 3.46 -10.32 -18.23
N ASN A 117 2.72 -10.39 -19.35
CA ASN A 117 3.30 -10.66 -20.65
C ASN A 117 4.20 -9.52 -21.16
N ALA A 118 3.85 -8.25 -20.88
CA ALA A 118 4.71 -7.12 -21.19
C ALA A 118 6.06 -7.16 -20.45
N ALA A 119 6.07 -7.59 -19.18
CA ALA A 119 7.29 -7.72 -18.40
C ALA A 119 8.20 -8.88 -18.86
N GLU A 120 7.61 -9.98 -19.37
CA GLU A 120 8.38 -11.08 -19.96
C GLU A 120 9.11 -10.67 -21.25
N ASP A 121 8.50 -9.80 -22.07
CA ASP A 121 9.10 -9.29 -23.30
C ASP A 121 10.26 -8.33 -23.03
N GLU A 122 10.17 -7.47 -22.01
CA GLU A 122 11.30 -6.61 -21.60
C GLU A 122 12.49 -7.43 -21.06
N THR A 123 12.23 -8.55 -20.39
CA THR A 123 13.29 -9.43 -19.85
C THR A 123 14.00 -10.20 -20.97
N LYS A 124 13.34 -10.42 -22.12
CA LYS A 124 13.91 -11.07 -23.32
C LYS A 124 14.60 -10.07 -24.26
N GLY A 125 14.24 -8.78 -24.21
CA GLY A 125 14.81 -7.71 -25.05
C GLY A 125 16.18 -7.16 -24.60
N GLY A 126 16.63 -7.47 -23.38
CA GLY A 126 17.90 -6.97 -22.81
C GLY A 126 19.16 -7.78 -23.16
N LYS A 127 19.05 -8.81 -24.00
CA LYS A 127 20.18 -9.57 -24.58
C LYS A 127 20.19 -9.38 -26.09
N SER A 128 20.73 -8.26 -26.54
CA SER A 128 21.27 -8.09 -27.90
C SER A 128 22.51 -7.21 -27.82
#